data_AF-W1XKA8-F1
#
_entry.id   AF-W1XKA8-F1
#
_cell.length_a   1.000
_cell.length_b   1.000
_cell.length_c   1.000
_cell.angle_alpha   90.00
_cell.angle_beta   90.00
_cell.angle_gamma   90.00
#
_symmetry.space_group_name_H-M   'P 1'
#
loop_
_entity.id
_entity.type
_entity.pdbx_description
1 polymer ?
#
loop_
_entity_poly.entity_id
_entity_poly.type
_entity_poly.pdbx_seq_one_letter_code
_entity_poly.pdbx_strand_id
1 'polypeptide(L)'
;LQTEFELRQPVDPVGGSWYVETLAAELCEKIWAEFQTIESKGGIVAALKEGYPQAQVKAVLDERFKNLAFRRDVAVGNNMYANMTEELLDPKPENQETLCQKR
;
A
#
# COMPACT_ATOMS: atom_id res chain seq x y z
N LEU A 1 -5.80 -21.01 1.95
CA LEU A 1 -6.06 -20.30 0.67
C LEU A 1 -5.91 -21.21 -0.56
N GLN A 2 -4.78 -21.90 -0.74
CA GLN A 2 -4.53 -22.65 -1.98
C GLN A 2 -5.19 -24.04 -2.04
N THR A 3 -5.23 -24.78 -0.94
CA THR A 3 -5.70 -26.19 -0.90
C THR A 3 -7.15 -26.32 -0.46
N GLU A 4 -7.56 -25.55 0.55
CA GLU A 4 -8.93 -25.63 1.11
C GLU A 4 -9.92 -24.67 0.43
N PHE A 5 -9.45 -23.47 0.06
CA PHE A 5 -10.27 -22.47 -0.64
C PHE A 5 -10.07 -22.49 -2.16
N GLU A 6 -9.11 -23.30 -2.65
CA GLU A 6 -8.83 -23.56 -4.06
C GLU A 6 -8.72 -22.32 -4.98
N LEU A 7 -8.30 -21.16 -4.46
CA LEU A 7 -8.23 -19.87 -5.19
C LEU A 7 -7.22 -19.81 -6.35
N ARG A 8 -6.65 -20.95 -6.77
CA ARG A 8 -5.74 -21.05 -7.92
C ARG A 8 -6.49 -21.22 -9.24
N GLN A 9 -7.76 -21.61 -9.20
CA GLN A 9 -8.62 -21.78 -10.36
C GLN A 9 -10.03 -21.26 -10.04
N PRO A 10 -10.72 -20.64 -11.01
CA PRO A 10 -10.26 -20.36 -12.38
C PRO A 10 -9.18 -19.26 -12.43
N VAL A 11 -8.51 -19.15 -13.56
CA VAL A 11 -7.62 -18.00 -13.84
C VAL A 11 -8.50 -16.76 -13.93
N ASP A 12 -8.08 -15.69 -13.23
CA ASP A 12 -8.79 -14.41 -13.14
C ASP A 12 -10.28 -14.54 -12.80
N PRO A 13 -10.61 -14.96 -11.56
CA PRO A 13 -12.00 -15.19 -11.15
C PRO A 13 -12.85 -13.90 -11.11
N VAL A 14 -12.21 -12.73 -11.15
CA VAL A 14 -12.89 -11.42 -11.13
C VAL A 14 -13.02 -10.80 -12.54
N GLY A 15 -12.42 -11.41 -13.56
CA GLY A 15 -12.47 -10.95 -14.94
C GLY A 15 -13.91 -10.82 -15.45
N GLY A 16 -14.20 -9.69 -16.09
CA GLY A 16 -15.56 -9.34 -16.55
C GLY A 16 -16.48 -8.80 -15.45
N SER A 17 -16.02 -8.68 -14.20
CA SER A 17 -16.74 -7.96 -13.16
C SER A 17 -16.80 -6.47 -13.52
N TRP A 18 -18.01 -5.96 -13.79
CA TRP A 18 -18.20 -4.57 -14.17
C TRP A 18 -17.51 -3.58 -13.22
N TYR A 19 -17.55 -3.83 -11.91
CA TYR A 19 -16.89 -2.99 -10.91
C TYR A 19 -15.36 -3.08 -10.97
N VAL A 20 -14.81 -4.30 -10.99
CA VAL A 20 -13.35 -4.49 -10.95
C VAL A 20 -12.69 -4.01 -12.23
N GLU A 21 -13.31 -4.29 -13.38
CA GLU A 21 -12.83 -3.83 -14.69
C GLU A 21 -12.83 -2.30 -14.78
N THR A 22 -13.90 -1.67 -14.32
CA THR A 22 -14.00 -0.19 -14.30
C THR A 22 -12.96 0.41 -13.36
N LEU A 23 -12.81 -0.14 -12.16
CA LEU A 23 -11.81 0.31 -11.19
C LEU A 23 -10.38 0.12 -11.71
N ALA A 24 -10.11 -1.00 -12.39
CA ALA A 24 -8.81 -1.27 -12.99
C ALA A 24 -8.49 -0.27 -14.11
N ALA A 25 -9.47 0.06 -14.97
CA ALA A 25 -9.31 1.06 -16.01
C ALA A 25 -9.01 2.45 -15.41
N GLU A 26 -9.80 2.89 -14.43
CA GLU A 26 -9.58 4.18 -13.74
C GLU A 26 -8.20 4.25 -13.05
N LEU A 27 -7.75 3.13 -12.46
CA LEU A 27 -6.44 3.05 -11.83
C LEU A 27 -5.32 3.18 -12.88
N CYS A 28 -5.44 2.47 -14.01
CA CYS A 28 -4.49 2.56 -15.12
C CYS A 28 -4.40 3.99 -15.67
N GLU A 29 -5.52 4.68 -15.87
CA GLU A 29 -5.54 6.06 -16.35
C GLU A 29 -4.82 7.01 -15.39
N LYS A 30 -5.09 6.91 -14.09
CA LYS A 30 -4.45 7.74 -13.06
C LYS A 30 -2.94 7.47 -12.95
N ILE A 31 -2.54 6.20 -12.96
CA ILE A 31 -1.12 5.81 -12.95
C ILE A 31 -0.41 6.33 -14.20
N TRP A 32 -1.05 6.24 -15.37
CA TRP A 32 -0.46 6.71 -16.62
C TRP A 32 -0.25 8.22 -16.64
N ALA A 33 -1.20 8.99 -16.12
CA ALA A 33 -1.06 10.44 -15.97
C ALA A 33 0.08 10.82 -15.01
N GLU A 34 0.24 10.09 -13.90
CA GLU A 34 1.36 10.29 -12.98
C GLU A 34 2.70 9.94 -13.63
N PHE A 35 2.74 8.87 -14.44
CA PHE A 35 3.93 8.49 -15.22
C PHE A 35 4.36 9.62 -16.17
N GLN A 36 3.41 10.20 -16.91
CA GLN A 36 3.71 11.34 -17.79
C GLN A 36 4.24 12.55 -17.01
N THR A 37 3.72 12.78 -15.81
CA THR A 37 4.22 13.84 -14.93
C THR A 37 5.66 13.59 -14.51
N ILE A 38 6.01 12.36 -14.15
CA ILE A 38 7.38 11.97 -13.81
C ILE A 38 8.31 12.10 -15.02
N GLU A 39 7.88 11.66 -16.21
CA GLU A 39 8.66 11.80 -17.44
C GLU A 39 8.91 13.28 -17.78
N SER A 40 7.91 14.16 -17.58
CA SER A 40 8.05 15.60 -17.79
C SER A 40 9.10 16.25 -16.86
N LYS A 41 9.40 15.62 -15.72
CA LYS A 41 10.43 16.03 -14.74
C LYS A 41 11.83 15.52 -15.08
N GLY A 42 12.02 14.88 -16.24
CA GLY A 42 13.29 14.26 -16.63
C GLY A 42 13.43 12.82 -16.14
N GLY A 43 12.32 12.15 -15.89
CA GLY A 43 12.25 10.74 -15.50
C GLY A 43 12.38 10.50 -13.99
N ILE A 44 12.24 9.22 -13.60
CA ILE A 44 12.12 8.83 -12.19
C ILE A 44 13.34 9.22 -11.33
N VAL A 45 14.56 9.15 -11.87
CA VAL A 45 15.78 9.49 -11.11
C VAL A 45 15.84 10.98 -10.77
N ALA A 46 15.46 11.84 -11.71
CA ALA A 46 15.41 13.29 -11.48
C ALA A 46 14.29 13.62 -10.49
N ALA A 47 13.09 13.07 -10.70
CA ALA A 47 11.96 13.26 -9.79
C ALA A 47 12.26 12.80 -8.35
N LEU A 48 13.01 11.70 -8.17
CA LEU A 48 13.45 11.22 -6.86
C LEU A 48 14.45 12.18 -6.19
N LYS A 49 15.39 12.75 -6.94
CA LYS A 49 16.35 13.74 -6.42
C LYS A 49 15.65 15.04 -6.03
N GLU A 50 14.61 15.42 -6.76
CA GLU A 50 13.74 16.55 -6.44
C GLU A 50 12.79 16.27 -5.26
N GLY A 51 12.70 15.01 -4.81
CA GLY A 51 11.86 14.61 -3.69
C GLY A 51 10.37 14.49 -4.03
N TYR A 52 10.01 14.44 -5.32
CA TYR A 52 8.62 14.53 -5.76
C TYR A 52 7.75 13.34 -5.30
N PRO A 53 8.13 12.07 -5.54
CA PRO A 53 7.36 10.93 -5.01
C PRO A 53 7.32 10.91 -3.48
N GLN A 54 8.42 11.28 -2.82
CA GLN A 54 8.53 11.26 -1.36
C GLN A 54 7.56 12.25 -0.70
N ALA A 55 7.40 13.44 -1.29
CA ALA A 55 6.45 14.45 -0.82
C ALA A 55 4.99 13.95 -0.93
N GLN A 56 4.64 13.31 -2.04
CA GLN A 56 3.30 12.75 -2.24
C GLN A 56 2.99 11.62 -1.26
N VAL A 57 3.92 10.67 -1.09
CA VAL A 57 3.76 9.56 -0.15
C VAL A 57 3.61 10.08 1.28
N LYS A 58 4.40 11.09 1.67
CA LYS A 58 4.30 11.72 2.98
C LYS A 58 2.92 12.38 3.20
N ALA A 59 2.41 13.11 2.21
CA ALA A 59 1.10 13.74 2.31
C ALA A 59 -0.02 12.72 2.54
N VAL A 60 -0.01 11.60 1.80
CA VAL A 60 -0.97 10.50 1.98
C VAL A 60 -0.81 9.86 3.36
N LEU A 61 0.43 9.65 3.81
CA LEU A 61 0.71 9.08 5.13
C LEU A 61 0.15 9.96 6.26
N ASP A 62 0.42 11.26 6.19
CA ASP A 62 -0.05 12.26 7.17
C ASP A 62 -1.59 12.30 7.20
N GLU A 63 -2.25 12.23 6.04
CA GLU A 63 -3.71 12.15 5.95
C GLU A 63 -4.25 10.86 6.58
N ARG A 64 -3.65 9.70 6.30
CA ARG A 64 -4.09 8.42 6.87
C ARG A 64 -3.92 8.39 8.39
N PHE A 65 -2.81 8.89 8.93
CA PHE A 65 -2.65 9.00 10.39
C PHE A 65 -3.65 9.94 11.02
N LYS A 66 -3.96 11.06 10.35
CA LYS A 66 -5.04 11.95 10.77
C LYS A 66 -6.38 11.24 10.79
N ASN A 67 -6.73 10.49 9.74
CA ASN A 67 -7.97 9.73 9.66
C ASN A 67 -8.06 8.65 10.74
N LEU A 68 -6.96 7.95 11.04
CA LEU A 68 -6.87 6.96 12.11
C LEU A 68 -7.07 7.60 13.50
N ALA A 69 -6.49 8.78 13.74
CA ALA A 69 -6.63 9.52 14.99
C ALA A 69 -8.09 9.96 15.24
N PHE A 70 -8.80 10.37 14.19
CA PHE A 70 -10.22 10.72 14.26
C PHE A 70 -11.16 9.52 14.08
N ARG A 71 -10.63 8.29 14.00
CA ARG A 71 -11.39 7.05 13.77
C ARG A 71 -12.29 7.08 12.52
N ARG A 72 -11.93 7.90 11.53
CA ARG A 72 -12.51 7.81 10.18
C ARG A 72 -12.05 6.53 9.52
N ASP A 73 -10.78 6.20 9.69
CA ASP A 73 -10.22 4.90 9.35
C ASP A 73 -10.19 4.03 10.61
N VAL A 74 -10.70 2.81 10.50
CA VAL A 74 -10.83 1.87 11.63
C VAL A 74 -9.73 0.81 11.55
N ALA A 75 -8.91 0.74 12.59
CA ALA A 75 -7.92 -0.29 12.82
C ALA A 75 -8.36 -1.14 14.02
N VAL A 76 -9.07 -2.23 13.73
CA VAL A 76 -9.61 -3.16 14.74
C VAL A 76 -8.47 -3.76 15.58
N GLY A 77 -8.67 -3.83 16.89
CA GLY A 77 -7.65 -4.27 17.85
C GLY A 77 -6.69 -3.18 18.30
N ASN A 78 -6.68 -2.02 17.62
CA ASN A 78 -5.84 -0.87 17.98
C ASN A 78 -6.69 0.35 18.36
N ASN A 79 -7.22 1.08 17.37
CA ASN A 79 -8.01 2.29 17.66
C ASN A 79 -9.48 2.01 17.99
N MET A 80 -9.94 0.79 17.68
CA MET A 80 -11.29 0.31 17.91
C MET A 80 -11.27 -1.14 18.41
N TYR A 81 -12.00 -1.41 19.50
CA TYR A 81 -12.06 -2.75 20.13
C TYR A 81 -10.70 -3.31 20.56
N ALA A 82 -9.86 -2.48 21.18
CA ALA A 82 -8.55 -2.91 21.69
C ALA A 82 -8.68 -3.93 22.83
N ASN A 83 -7.87 -4.99 22.77
CA ASN A 83 -7.77 -5.98 23.83
C ASN A 83 -6.67 -5.60 24.82
N MET A 84 -7.05 -5.09 25.99
CA MET A 84 -6.08 -4.62 27.00
C MET A 84 -5.30 -5.76 27.69
N THR A 85 -5.72 -7.01 27.53
CA THR A 85 -5.07 -8.19 28.14
C THR A 85 -4.32 -9.02 27.10
N GLU A 86 -4.06 -8.48 25.91
CA GLU A 86 -3.30 -9.17 24.88
C GLU A 86 -1.83 -9.34 25.31
N GLU A 87 -1.34 -10.58 25.26
CA GLU A 87 0.08 -10.86 25.44
C GLU A 87 0.80 -10.68 24.11
N LEU A 88 1.83 -9.83 24.10
CA LEU A 88 2.63 -9.60 22.91
C LEU A 88 3.46 -10.84 22.58
N LEU A 89 3.54 -11.17 21.28
CA LEU A 89 4.43 -12.20 20.79
C LEU A 89 5.89 -11.79 20.97
N ASP A 90 6.76 -12.75 21.23
CA ASP A 90 8.21 -12.52 21.27
C ASP A 90 8.68 -11.98 19.91
N PRO A 91 9.19 -10.73 19.85
CA PRO A 91 9.62 -10.16 18.59
C PRO A 91 10.88 -10.87 18.11
N LYS A 92 10.85 -11.37 16.87
CA LYS A 92 12.09 -11.79 16.20
C LYS A 92 12.85 -10.53 15.80
N PRO A 93 14.06 -10.28 16.33
CA PRO A 93 14.82 -9.11 15.94
C PRO A 93 15.12 -9.17 14.44
N GLU A 94 14.71 -8.16 13.69
CA GLU A 94 15.10 -8.02 12.30
C GLU A 94 16.61 -7.77 12.23
N ASN A 95 17.31 -8.61 11.47
CA ASN A 95 18.75 -8.51 11.35
C ASN A 95 19.12 -7.43 10.31
N GLN A 96 19.03 -6.18 10.76
CA GLN A 96 19.17 -4.98 9.91
C GLN A 96 20.52 -4.91 9.18
N GLU A 97 21.60 -5.40 9.79
CA GLU A 97 22.93 -5.44 9.18
C GLU A 97 22.95 -6.27 7.89
N THR A 98 22.34 -7.45 7.90
CA THR A 98 22.21 -8.31 6.69
C THR A 98 21.32 -7.71 5.60
N LEU A 99 20.34 -6.88 5.96
CA LEU A 99 19.44 -6.25 5.00
C LEU A 99 20.08 -5.04 4.31
N CYS A 100 20.90 -4.26 5.05
CA CYS A 100 21.63 -3.13 4.51
C CYS A 100 22.84 -3.54 3.64
N GLN A 101 23.50 -4.66 3.95
CA GLN A 101 24.65 -5.16 3.18
C GLN A 101 24.27 -5.79 1.82
N LYS A 102 23.00 -6.13 1.61
CA LYS A 102 22.50 -6.73 0.35
C LYS A 102 21.92 -5.70 -0.64
N ARG A 103 21.95 -4.41 -0.30
CA ARG A 103 21.59 -3.30 -1.19
C ARG A 103 22.84 -2.65 -1.75
#